data_AF-A0A023WZA5-F1
#
_entry.id   AF-A0A023WZA5-F1
#
_cell.length_a   1.000
_cell.length_b   1.000
_cell.length_c   1.000
_cell.angle_alpha   90.00
_cell.angle_beta   90.00
_cell.angle_gamma   90.00
#
_symmetry.space_group_name_H-M   'P 1'
#
loop_
_entity.id
_entity.type
_entity.pdbx_description
1 polymer ?
#
loop_
_entity_poly.entity_id
_entity_poly.type
_entity_poly.pdbx_seq_one_letter_code
_entity_poly.pdbx_strand_id
1 'polypeptide(L)' 'MELYRLTEAGRKLEIGYRRNARIALEALGPTFTETRAMDALAVLDAFNMLGEGTPASFWHRFTAQGAHSHKTPFIEHVSD' A
#
# COMPACT_ATOMS: atom_id res chain seq x y z
N MET A 1 17.63 2.80 -5.37
CA MET A 1 16.58 2.06 -4.66
C MET A 1 15.36 2.95 -4.68
N GLU A 2 14.25 2.50 -5.26
CA GLU A 2 13.04 3.31 -5.32
C GLU A 2 12.40 3.44 -3.94
N LEU A 3 12.05 4.66 -3.58
CA LEU A 3 11.35 4.97 -2.34
C LEU A 3 9.90 5.31 -2.64
N TYR A 4 9.04 4.90 -1.72
CA TYR A 4 7.61 5.04 -1.81
C TYR A 4 7.09 5.70 -0.54
N ARG A 5 5.99 6.43 -0.65
CA ARG A 5 5.24 6.92 0.51
C ARG A 5 3.74 6.88 0.24
N LEU A 6 2.95 6.82 1.31
CA LEU A 6 1.51 7.00 1.21
C LEU A 6 1.20 8.46 0.81
N THR A 7 0.30 8.64 -0.16
CA THR A 7 -0.27 9.95 -0.48
C THR A 7 -1.25 10.39 0.60
N GLU A 8 -1.76 11.61 0.52
CA GLU A 8 -2.82 12.06 1.43
C GLU A 8 -4.08 11.19 1.31
N ALA A 9 -4.44 10.79 0.09
CA ALA A 9 -5.56 9.86 -0.14
C ALA A 9 -5.27 8.48 0.49
N GLY A 10 -4.04 7.98 0.37
CA GLY A 10 -3.62 6.73 0.99
C GLY A 10 -3.72 6.77 2.52
N ARG A 11 -3.32 7.88 3.14
CA ARG A 11 -3.42 8.09 4.60
C ARG A 11 -4.86 8.20 5.12
N LYS A 12 -5.81 8.57 4.26
CA LYS A 12 -7.24 8.65 4.60
C LYS A 12 -8.02 7.35 4.34
N LEU A 13 -7.34 6.26 3.95
CA LEU A 13 -8.00 4.98 3.71
C LEU A 13 -8.45 4.32 5.03
N GLU A 14 -9.76 4.32 5.25
CA GLU A 14 -10.39 3.71 6.43
C GLU A 14 -11.23 2.45 6.12
N ILE A 15 -11.22 1.99 4.86
CA ILE A 15 -12.13 0.94 4.39
C ILE A 15 -11.41 -0.42 4.30
N GLY A 16 -11.92 -1.41 5.04
CA GLY A 16 -11.62 -2.84 4.87
C GLY A 16 -10.13 -3.17 4.81
N TYR A 17 -9.75 -4.06 3.89
CA TYR A 17 -8.36 -4.51 3.71
C TYR A 17 -7.39 -3.38 3.34
N ARG A 18 -7.87 -2.31 2.70
CA ARG A 18 -7.05 -1.13 2.39
C ARG A 18 -6.65 -0.35 3.65
N ARG A 19 -7.50 -0.33 4.69
CA ARG A 19 -7.14 0.21 6.01
C ARG A 19 -6.01 -0.58 6.65
N ASN A 20 -6.06 -1.91 6.57
CA ASN A 20 -5.02 -2.76 7.15
C ASN A 20 -3.67 -2.54 6.45
N ALA A 21 -3.69 -2.52 5.11
CA ALA A 21 -2.51 -2.20 4.32
C ALA A 21 -1.96 -0.81 4.66
N ARG A 22 -2.81 0.22 4.77
CA ARG A 22 -2.39 1.56 5.22
C ARG A 22 -1.65 1.51 6.55
N ILE A 23 -2.24 0.89 7.58
CA ILE A 23 -1.65 0.81 8.93
C ILE A 23 -0.29 0.10 8.89
N ALA A 24 -0.19 -1.01 8.16
CA ALA A 24 1.05 -1.76 8.03
C ALA A 24 2.15 -0.95 7.33
N LEU A 25 1.79 -0.18 6.29
CA LEU A 25 2.74 0.67 5.57
C LEU A 25 3.14 1.92 6.38
N GLU A 26 2.24 2.52 7.15
CA GLU A 26 2.57 3.64 8.05
C GLU A 26 3.57 3.23 9.14
N ALA A 27 3.50 1.98 9.61
CA ALA A 27 4.44 1.46 10.60
C ALA A 27 5.88 1.33 10.06
N LEU A 28 6.07 1.33 8.73
CA LEU A 28 7.40 1.32 8.11
C LEU A 28 8.10 2.69 8.17
N GLY A 29 7.34 3.75 8.46
CA GLY A 29 7.82 5.13 8.50
C GLY A 29 7.29 6.01 7.36
N PRO A 30 7.78 7.26 7.24
CA PRO A 30 7.28 8.23 6.26
C PRO A 30 7.61 7.86 4.81
N THR A 31 8.67 7.08 4.60
CA THR A 31 9.06 6.51 3.31
C THR A 31 9.52 5.06 3.52
N PHE A 32 9.35 4.23 2.49
CA PHE A 32 9.71 2.82 2.53
C PHE A 32 10.04 2.30 1.13
N THR A 33 10.68 1.14 1.06
CA THR A 33 10.98 0.46 -0.20
C THR A 33 9.85 -0.49 -0.57
N GLU A 34 9.76 -0.86 -1.84
CA GLU A 34 8.83 -1.89 -2.28
C GLU A 34 9.06 -3.22 -1.54
N THR A 35 10.31 -3.61 -1.30
CA THR A 35 10.63 -4.83 -0.54
C THR A 35 10.03 -4.79 0.87
N ARG A 36 10.22 -3.69 1.61
CA ARG A 36 9.66 -3.56 2.97
C ARG A 36 8.14 -3.50 2.95
N ALA A 37 7.55 -2.90 1.91
CA ALA A 37 6.11 -2.93 1.71
C ALA A 37 5.63 -4.37 1.46
N MET A 38 6.29 -5.15 0.61
CA MET A 38 5.93 -6.55 0.35
C MET A 38 5.97 -7.39 1.61
N ASP A 39 7.02 -7.24 2.43
CA ASP A 39 7.15 -7.96 3.69
C ASP A 39 5.99 -7.64 4.63
N ALA A 40 5.64 -6.35 4.76
CA ALA A 40 4.51 -5.92 5.58
C ALA A 40 3.16 -6.44 5.06
N LEU A 41 2.95 -6.46 3.74
CA LEU A 41 1.74 -7.00 3.13
C LEU A 41 1.66 -8.53 3.23
N ALA A 42 2.79 -9.24 3.18
CA ALA A 42 2.85 -10.69 3.34
C ALA A 42 2.42 -11.13 4.75
N VAL A 43 2.75 -10.33 5.78
CA VAL A 43 2.22 -10.56 7.13
C VAL A 43 0.69 -10.45 7.13
N LEU A 44 0.12 -9.44 6.47
CA LEU A 44 -1.34 -9.29 6.38
C LEU A 44 -1.99 -10.45 5.61
N ASP A 45 -1.37 -10.92 4.53
CA ASP A 45 -1.83 -12.06 3.74
C ASP A 45 -1.87 -13.34 4.59
N ALA A 46 -0.83 -13.60 5.39
CA ALA A 46 -0.78 -14.76 6.30
C ALA A 46 -1.93 -14.77 7.34
N PHE A 47 -2.48 -13.60 7.67
CA PHE A 47 -3.63 -13.45 8.56
C PHE A 47 -4.97 -13.28 7.82
N ASN A 48 -5.02 -13.45 6.49
CA ASN A 48 -6.19 -13.17 5.64
C ASN A 48 -6.70 -11.72 5.76
N MET A 49 -5.81 -10.77 6.09
CA MET A 49 -6.12 -9.36 6.30
C MET A 49 -5.84 -8.48 5.07
N LEU A 50 -5.48 -9.10 3.93
CA LEU A 50 -5.21 -8.42 2.66
C LEU A 50 -6.35 -8.59 1.62
N GLY A 51 -7.30 -9.47 1.89
CA GLY A 51 -8.39 -9.80 0.98
C GLY A 51 -7.97 -10.77 -0.11
N GLU A 52 -8.55 -10.64 -1.30
CA GLU A 52 -8.24 -11.53 -2.42
C GLU A 52 -6.97 -11.12 -3.17
N GLY A 53 -6.07 -12.08 -3.38
CA GLY A 53 -4.86 -11.95 -4.19
C GLY A 53 -3.57 -11.95 -3.37
N THR A 54 -2.43 -12.06 -4.04
CA THR A 54 -1.10 -12.05 -3.42
C THR A 54 -0.68 -10.64 -3.00
N PRO A 55 0.29 -10.49 -2.07
CA PRO A 55 0.92 -9.20 -1.74
C PRO A 55 1.33 -8.38 -2.96
N ALA A 56 1.96 -9.01 -3.96
CA ALA A 56 2.36 -8.35 -5.20
C ALA A 56 1.16 -7.85 -6.02
N SER A 57 0.10 -8.65 -6.16
CA SER A 57 -1.11 -8.24 -6.88
C SER A 57 -1.85 -7.12 -6.15
N PHE A 58 -1.88 -7.16 -4.81
CA PHE A 58 -2.45 -6.10 -4.00
C PHE A 58 -1.65 -4.82 -4.18
N TRP A 59 -0.33 -4.89 -4.02
CA TRP A 59 0.57 -3.77 -4.21
C TRP A 59 0.39 -3.12 -5.57
N HIS A 60 0.41 -3.90 -6.65
CA HIS A 60 0.18 -3.38 -8.00
C HIS A 60 -1.16 -2.66 -8.12
N ARG A 61 -2.24 -3.16 -7.50
CA ARG A 61 -3.55 -2.46 -7.48
C ARG A 61 -3.57 -1.23 -6.58
N PHE A 62 -2.72 -1.21 -5.56
CA PHE A 62 -2.65 -0.13 -4.58
C PHE A 62 -1.77 1.04 -5.08
N THR A 63 -0.75 0.73 -5.88
CA THR A 63 0.10 1.69 -6.59
C THR A 63 -0.50 2.12 -7.93
N ALA A 64 -1.14 1.23 -8.68
CA ALA A 64 -1.89 1.58 -9.88
C ALA A 64 -3.05 2.49 -9.50
N GLN A 65 -3.00 3.73 -9.98
CA GLN A 65 -3.98 4.81 -9.79
C GLN A 65 -5.39 4.27 -9.53
N GLY A 66 -5.88 4.52 -8.30
CA GLY A 66 -7.12 4.01 -7.71
C GLY A 66 -8.09 3.35 -8.69
N ALA A 67 -8.12 2.02 -8.65
CA ALA A 67 -9.02 1.18 -9.45
C ALA A 67 -10.42 1.79 -9.50
N HIS A 68 -10.79 2.31 -10.68
CA HIS A 68 -12.09 2.85 -11.03
C HIS A 68 -12.53 4.12 -10.28
N SER A 69 -11.92 5.26 -10.58
CA SER A 69 -12.60 6.40 -11.24
C SER A 69 -12.04 7.79 -10.90
N HIS A 70 -11.21 7.99 -9.87
CA HIS A 70 -10.76 9.33 -9.50
C HIS A 70 -9.26 9.39 -9.16
N LYS A 71 -8.43 9.46 -10.22
CA LYS A 71 -7.08 10.08 -10.41
C LYS A 71 -6.01 10.19 -9.30
N THR A 72 -6.23 9.74 -8.06
CA THR A 72 -5.25 9.91 -6.97
C THR A 72 -4.66 8.55 -6.58
N PRO A 73 -3.36 8.31 -6.78
CA PRO A 73 -2.72 7.08 -6.33
C PRO A 73 -2.66 7.07 -4.79
N PHE A 74 -2.72 5.90 -4.14
CA PHE A 74 -2.60 5.80 -2.68
C PHE A 74 -1.14 5.79 -2.21
N ILE A 75 -0.23 5.46 -3.12
CA ILE A 75 1.21 5.48 -2.92
C ILE A 75 1.83 6.25 -4.08
N GLU A 76 2.84 7.05 -3.81
CA GLU A 76 3.64 7.73 -4.84
C GLU A 76 5.13 7.40 -4.70
N HIS A 77 5.82 7.44 -5.84
CA HIS A 77 7.27 7.34 -5.89
C HIS A 77 7.88 8.64 -5.34
N VAL A 78 8.87 8.49 -4.46
CA VAL A 78 9.68 9.59 -3.95
C VAL A 78 10.95 9.59 -4.77
N SER A 79 11.04 10.53 -5.72
CA SER A 79 12.30 10.86 -6.36
C SER A 79 13.19 11.53 -5.32
N ASP A 80 14.46 11.13 -5.28
CA ASP A 80 15.51 11.76 -4.47
C ASP A 80 15.65 13.26 -4.82
#